data_AF-A0A6B8T6I7-F1
#
_entry.id   AF-A0A6B8T6I7-F1
#
_cell.length_a   1.000
_cell.length_b   1.000
_cell.length_c   1.000
_cell.angle_alpha   90.00
_cell.angle_beta   90.00
_cell.angle_gamma   90.00
#
_symmetry.space_group_name_H-M   'P 1'
#
loop_
_entity.id
_entity.type
_entity.pdbx_description
1 polymer ?
#
loop_
_entity_poly.entity_id
_entity_poly.type
_entity_poly.pdbx_seq_one_letter_code
_entity_poly.pdbx_strand_id
1 'polypeptide(L)' 'MKTKTFKELSIKVTYSVDLSEVEIPEKIAEQMEQAYDRREIICLSSPLKYPNLEQWLINYAKEEDSEDLEYKIEILKAE' A
#
# COMPACT_ATOMS: atom_id res chain seq x y z
N MET A 1 14.98 -31.50 -2.51
CA MET A 1 15.31 -30.06 -2.68
C MET A 1 16.22 -29.65 -1.53
N LYS A 2 17.27 -28.86 -1.79
CA LYS A 2 18.03 -28.21 -0.70
C LYS A 2 17.26 -26.96 -0.26
N THR A 3 17.05 -26.80 1.04
CA THR A 3 16.41 -25.62 1.63
C THR A 3 17.47 -24.71 2.26
N LYS A 4 17.14 -23.42 2.39
CA LYS A 4 17.99 -22.42 3.05
C LYS A 4 17.11 -21.56 3.96
N THR A 5 17.68 -21.14 5.09
CA THR A 5 17.05 -20.29 6.09
C THR A 5 17.68 -18.90 6.07
N PHE A 6 16.87 -17.87 6.38
CA PHE A 6 17.31 -16.48 6.50
C PHE A 6 16.96 -16.01 7.90
N LYS A 7 17.92 -15.40 8.61
CA LYS A 7 17.67 -14.87 9.95
C LYS A 7 16.80 -13.62 9.88
N GLU A 8 17.05 -12.77 8.89
CA GLU A 8 16.32 -11.53 8.66
C GLU A 8 16.08 -11.32 7.17
N LEU A 9 14.81 -11.14 6.82
CA LEU A 9 14.34 -10.93 5.45
C LEU A 9 13.40 -9.73 5.45
N SER A 10 13.66 -8.76 4.57
CA SER A 10 12.72 -7.69 4.28
C SER A 10 12.09 -7.94 2.92
N ILE A 11 10.76 -7.91 2.87
CA ILE A 11 9.98 -8.00 1.65
C ILE A 11 9.14 -6.74 1.59
N LYS A 12 9.32 -5.97 0.52
CA LYS A 12 8.44 -4.86 0.18
C LYS A 12 7.65 -5.24 -1.06
N VAL A 13 6.33 -5.19 -0.92
CA VAL A 13 5.39 -5.36 -2.02
C VAL A 13 4.89 -3.98 -2.42
N THR A 14 4.94 -3.67 -3.71
CA THR A 14 4.35 -2.45 -4.27
C THR A 14 3.44 -2.86 -5.39
N TYR A 15 2.21 -2.37 -5.36
CA TYR A 15 1.23 -2.66 -6.39
C TYR A 15 0.50 -1.38 -6.80
N SER A 16 0.05 -1.36 -8.04
CA SER A 16 -0.75 -0.27 -8.61
C SER A 16 -2.14 -0.79 -8.90
N VAL A 17 -3.16 -0.04 -8.48
CA VAL A 17 -4.56 -0.32 -8.77
C VAL A 17 -5.07 0.68 -9.80
N ASP A 18 -5.82 0.21 -10.80
CA ASP A 18 -6.56 1.11 -11.67
C ASP A 18 -7.85 1.55 -10.98
N LEU A 19 -8.05 2.86 -10.91
CA LEU A 19 -9.22 3.49 -10.31
C LEU A 19 -10.05 4.25 -11.35
N SER A 20 -9.77 4.05 -12.65
CA SER A 20 -10.40 4.78 -13.75
C SER A 20 -11.93 4.64 -13.79
N GLU A 21 -12.47 3.49 -13.37
CA GLU A 21 -13.91 3.21 -13.33
C GLU A 21 -14.54 3.34 -11.93
N VAL A 22 -13.77 3.81 -10.92
CA VAL A 22 -14.25 3.93 -9.55
C VAL A 22 -14.70 5.35 -9.26
N GLU A 23 -15.99 5.53 -8.93
CA GLU A 23 -16.49 6.81 -8.43
C GLU A 23 -15.92 7.09 -7.03
N ILE A 24 -15.06 8.11 -6.93
CA ILE A 24 -14.46 8.53 -5.66
C ILE A 24 -15.39 9.56 -4.99
N PRO A 25 -15.92 9.28 -3.78
CA PRO A 25 -16.75 10.25 -3.07
C PRO A 25 -15.96 11.53 -2.74
N GLU A 26 -16.60 12.70 -2.81
CA GLU A 26 -15.98 14.02 -2.61
C GLU A 26 -15.14 14.10 -1.32
N LYS A 27 -15.68 13.61 -0.20
CA LYS A 27 -15.00 13.57 1.11
C LYS A 27 -13.71 12.74 1.10
N ILE A 28 -13.63 11.71 0.24
CA ILE A 28 -12.43 10.88 0.06
C ILE A 28 -11.42 11.64 -0.80
N ALA A 29 -11.89 12.23 -1.91
CA ALA A 29 -11.05 13.04 -2.80
C ALA A 29 -10.37 14.19 -2.05
N GLU A 30 -11.10 14.94 -1.22
CA GLU A 30 -10.53 16.01 -0.38
C GLU A 30 -9.41 15.50 0.54
N GLN A 31 -9.57 14.31 1.13
CA GLN A 31 -8.55 13.72 2.00
C GLN A 31 -7.34 13.22 1.20
N MET A 32 -7.55 12.71 -0.01
CA MET A 32 -6.46 12.34 -0.93
C MET A 32 -5.64 13.55 -1.34
N GLU A 33 -6.31 14.64 -1.75
CA GLU A 33 -5.65 15.89 -2.14
C GLU A 33 -4.83 16.46 -0.99
N GLN A 34 -5.37 16.50 0.23
CA GLN A 34 -4.63 16.95 1.42
C GLN A 34 -3.38 16.11 1.70
N ALA A 35 -3.48 14.78 1.57
CA ALA A 35 -2.34 13.89 1.75
C ALA A 35 -1.30 14.10 0.63
N TYR A 36 -1.74 14.27 -0.61
CA TYR A 36 -0.89 14.53 -1.78
C TYR A 36 -0.13 15.85 -1.65
N ASP A 37 -0.83 16.95 -1.35
CA ASP A 37 -0.24 18.28 -1.20
C ASP A 37 0.85 18.31 -0.12
N ARG A 38 0.66 17.51 0.93
CA ARG A 38 1.60 17.38 2.03
C ARG A 38 2.68 16.31 1.80
N ARG A 39 2.62 15.59 0.69
CA ARG A 39 3.49 14.45 0.34
C ARG A 39 3.52 13.39 1.44
N GLU A 40 2.37 13.14 2.04
CA GLU A 40 2.24 12.22 3.17
C GLU A 40 2.17 10.77 2.71
N ILE A 41 2.88 9.91 3.44
CA ILE A 41 2.73 8.46 3.28
C ILE A 41 1.63 8.02 4.24
N ILE A 42 0.54 7.49 3.69
CA ILE A 42 -0.55 6.91 4.48
C ILE A 42 -0.12 5.51 4.88
N CYS A 43 0.01 5.30 6.19
CA CYS A 43 0.34 4.01 6.77
C CYS A 43 -0.85 3.51 7.56
N LEU A 44 -1.53 2.47 7.06
CA LEU A 44 -2.74 1.90 7.68
C LEU A 44 -2.50 1.31 9.08
N SER A 45 -1.23 1.18 9.52
CA SER A 45 -0.87 0.73 10.87
C SER A 45 -0.63 1.86 11.87
N SER A 46 -0.83 3.13 11.48
CA SER A 46 -0.64 4.33 12.32
C SER A 46 -1.98 4.98 12.71
N PRO A 47 -2.01 5.91 13.70
CA PRO A 47 -3.25 6.59 14.07
C PRO A 47 -3.91 7.30 12.88
N LEU A 48 -5.22 7.05 12.73
CA LEU A 48 -6.04 7.44 11.59
C LEU A 48 -6.05 8.97 11.40
N LYS A 49 -5.22 9.49 10.50
CA LYS A 49 -5.20 10.93 10.17
C LYS A 49 -6.29 11.27 9.16
N TYR A 50 -6.61 10.32 8.28
CA TYR A 50 -7.64 10.45 7.26
C TYR A 50 -8.57 9.23 7.33
N PRO A 51 -9.42 9.13 8.36
CA PRO A 51 -10.17 7.91 8.65
C PRO A 51 -11.11 7.46 7.52
N ASN A 52 -11.63 8.39 6.70
CA ASN A 52 -12.50 8.02 5.58
C ASN A 52 -11.67 7.48 4.42
N LEU A 53 -10.57 8.15 4.07
CA LEU A 53 -9.64 7.71 3.03
C LEU A 53 -9.03 6.35 3.35
N GLU A 54 -8.60 6.13 4.59
CA GLU A 54 -8.01 4.86 5.01
C GLU A 54 -8.99 3.70 4.88
N GLN A 55 -10.24 3.89 5.30
CA GLN A 55 -11.30 2.88 5.10
C GLN A 55 -11.61 2.65 3.62
N TRP A 56 -11.59 3.71 2.80
CA TRP A 56 -11.82 3.58 1.37
C TRP A 56 -10.69 2.80 0.69
N LEU A 57 -9.43 3.10 1.00
CA LEU A 57 -8.27 2.37 0.44
C LEU A 57 -8.30 0.88 0.77
N ILE A 58 -8.72 0.50 1.99
CA ILE A 58 -8.87 -0.91 2.39
C ILE A 58 -9.88 -1.66 1.49
N ASN A 59 -10.92 -0.96 1.03
CA ASN A 59 -11.99 -1.57 0.25
C ASN A 59 -11.71 -1.57 -1.27
N TYR A 60 -10.98 -0.58 -1.77
CA TYR A 60 -10.84 -0.32 -3.22
C TYR A 60 -9.40 -0.39 -3.75
N ALA A 61 -8.38 -0.37 -2.89
CA ALA A 61 -6.98 -0.45 -3.30
C ALA A 61 -6.36 -1.75 -2.79
N LYS A 62 -6.83 -2.89 -3.30
CA LYS A 62 -6.37 -4.20 -2.88
C LYS A 62 -5.35 -4.78 -3.85
N GLU A 63 -4.44 -5.60 -3.34
CA GLU A 63 -3.46 -6.32 -4.16
C GLU A 63 -4.13 -7.24 -5.20
N GLU A 64 -5.29 -7.82 -4.86
CA GLU A 64 -6.05 -8.69 -5.78
C GLU A 64 -6.56 -7.96 -7.04
N ASP A 65 -6.72 -6.65 -6.94
CA ASP A 65 -7.21 -5.78 -8.02
C ASP A 65 -6.05 -5.06 -8.74
N SER A 66 -4.80 -5.45 -8.46
CA SER A 66 -3.62 -4.79 -9.04
C SER A 66 -3.32 -5.24 -10.46
N GLU A 67 -3.03 -4.27 -11.33
CA GLU A 67 -2.57 -4.55 -12.70
C GLU A 67 -1.07 -4.85 -12.74
N ASP A 68 -0.32 -4.25 -11.83
CA ASP A 68 1.13 -4.40 -11.71
C ASP A 68 1.52 -4.67 -10.26
N LEU A 69 2.35 -5.70 -10.06
CA LEU A 69 2.84 -6.17 -8.77
C LEU A 69 4.36 -6.32 -8.79
N GLU A 70 5.05 -5.51 -7.98
CA GLU A 70 6.49 -5.54 -7.84
C GLU A 70 6.90 -6.04 -6.44
N TYR A 71 7.76 -7.06 -6.43
CA TYR A 71 8.39 -7.56 -5.21
C TYR A 71 9.84 -7.09 -5.15
N LYS A 72 10.17 -6.36 -4.09
CA LYS A 72 11.55 -6.07 -3.72
C LYS A 72 11.93 -6.91 -2.51
N ILE A 73 12.90 -7.81 -2.71
CA ILE A 73 13.40 -8.71 -1.68
C ILE A 73 14.83 -8.29 -1.30
N GLU A 74 15.04 -8.02 0.00
CA GLU A 74 16.34 -7.67 0.54
C GLU A 74 16.70 -8.64 1.67
N ILE A 75 17.78 -9.41 1.48
CA ILE A 75 18.35 -10.28 2.50
C ILE A 75 19.23 -9.41 3.40
N LEU A 76 18.79 -9.17 4.62
CA LEU A 76 19.51 -8.34 5.58
C LEU A 76 20.59 -9.15 6.30
N LYS A 77 20.33 -10.44 6.53
CA LYS A 77 21.30 -11.38 7.12
C LYS A 77 21.04 -12.82 6.71
N ALA A 78 22.02 -13.44 6.05
CA ALA A 78 22.07 -14.87 5.79
C ALA A 78 22.91 -15.59 6.85
N GLU A 79 22.59 -16.87 7.10
CA GLU A 79 23.40 -17.77 7.92
C GLU A 79 24.67 -18.25 7.19
#